data_AF-A0A348YB44-F1
#
_entry.id   AF-A0A348YB44-F1
#
_cell.length_a   1.000
_cell.length_b   1.000
_cell.length_c   1.000
_cell.angle_alpha   90.00
_cell.angle_beta   90.00
_cell.angle_gamma   90.00
#
_symmetry.space_group_name_H-M   'P 1'
#
loop_
_entity.id
_entity.type
_entity.pdbx_description
1 polymer ?
#
loop_
_entity_poly.entity_id
_entity_poly.type
_entity_poly.pdbx_seq_one_letter_code
_entity_poly.pdbx_strand_id
1 'polypeptide(L)'
;MSQVPPQTLIAGANAPLPTDNISIRILSQNPIDCAAYRLTSDGKVRGDGDMIFYGQIRSDDGSVSFRGHDSDGFFDINLPTQPA
;
A
#
# COMPACT_ATOMS: atom_id res chain seq x y z
N MET A 1 -1.10 -23.64 7.77
CA MET A 1 -0.37 -22.38 7.51
C MET A 1 -0.05 -21.78 8.86
N SER A 2 1.20 -21.84 9.31
CA SER A 2 1.60 -21.24 10.59
C SER A 2 1.58 -19.73 10.44
N GLN A 3 0.76 -19.03 11.23
CA GLN A 3 0.78 -17.57 11.25
C GLN A 3 2.12 -17.10 11.79
N VAL A 4 2.81 -16.24 11.04
CA VAL A 4 3.99 -15.52 11.53
C VAL A 4 3.51 -14.62 12.67
N PRO A 5 4.14 -14.68 13.86
CA PRO A 5 3.76 -13.83 14.97
C PRO A 5 3.89 -12.35 14.58
N PRO A 6 3.00 -11.47 15.07
CA PRO A 6 3.05 -10.04 14.76
C PRO A 6 4.40 -9.45 15.18
N GLN A 7 5.05 -8.72 14.27
CA GLN A 7 6.30 -8.03 14.52
C GLN A 7 6.04 -6.62 15.03
N THR A 8 6.53 -6.31 16.23
CA THR A 8 6.51 -4.95 16.77
C THR A 8 7.76 -4.20 16.32
N LEU A 9 7.58 -3.06 15.65
CA LEU A 9 8.67 -2.18 15.21
C LEU A 9 8.67 -0.88 16.01
N ILE A 10 9.87 -0.32 16.25
CA ILE A 10 10.01 1.07 16.71
C ILE A 10 9.84 2.02 15.54
N ALA A 11 9.53 3.29 15.80
CA ALA A 11 9.45 4.32 14.76
C ALA A 11 10.75 4.37 13.94
N GLY A 12 10.63 4.26 12.61
CA GLY A 12 11.75 4.25 11.67
C GLY A 12 12.48 2.91 11.53
N ALA A 13 12.10 1.85 12.26
CA ALA A 13 12.67 0.53 12.03
C ALA A 13 12.10 -0.12 10.76
N ASN A 14 12.98 -0.82 10.03
CA ASN A 14 12.61 -1.63 8.87
C ASN A 14 12.58 -3.11 9.26
N ALA A 15 11.76 -3.88 8.56
CA ALA A 15 11.73 -5.34 8.65
C ALA A 15 11.62 -5.96 7.27
N PRO A 16 12.23 -7.14 7.05
CA PRO A 16 12.05 -7.86 5.80
C PRO A 16 10.60 -8.32 5.67
N LEU A 17 10.04 -8.15 4.47
CA LEU A 17 8.75 -8.72 4.13
C LEU A 17 8.93 -10.21 3.78
N PRO A 18 8.06 -11.11 4.25
CA PRO A 18 8.19 -12.54 4.00
C PRO A 18 7.71 -12.95 2.59
N THR A 19 7.08 -12.04 1.86
CA THR A 19 6.52 -12.27 0.53
C THR A 19 6.50 -10.97 -0.28
N ASP A 20 6.46 -11.14 -1.58
CA ASP A 20 6.48 -10.10 -2.60
C ASP A 20 5.10 -9.49 -2.88
N ASN A 21 4.04 -10.24 -2.60
CA ASN A 21 2.66 -9.78 -2.72
C ASN A 21 2.15 -9.44 -1.33
N ILE A 22 2.06 -8.15 -1.03
CA ILE A 22 1.69 -7.69 0.30
C ILE A 22 0.33 -6.99 0.29
N SER A 23 -0.30 -6.97 1.46
CA SER A 23 -1.50 -6.19 1.71
C SER A 23 -1.28 -5.32 2.94
N ILE A 24 -1.48 -4.01 2.80
CA ILE A 24 -1.50 -3.07 3.91
C ILE A 24 -2.96 -2.84 4.28
N ARG A 25 -3.37 -3.31 5.47
CA ARG A 25 -4.70 -3.04 6.02
C ARG A 25 -4.65 -1.85 6.95
N ILE A 26 -5.57 -0.91 6.77
CA ILE A 26 -5.75 0.26 7.61
C ILE A 26 -7.11 0.15 8.28
N LEU A 27 -7.10 0.04 9.62
CA LEU A 27 -8.29 -0.03 10.46
C LEU A 27 -8.41 1.25 11.30
N SER A 28 -9.57 1.88 11.25
CA SER A 28 -9.86 3.10 12.00
C SER A 28 -11.25 3.02 12.64
N GLN A 29 -11.39 3.63 13.82
CA GLN A 29 -12.69 3.77 14.48
C GLN A 29 -13.57 4.85 13.84
N ASN A 30 -12.98 5.74 13.03
CA ASN A 30 -13.67 6.81 12.31
C ASN A 30 -13.38 6.71 10.81
N PRO A 31 -14.30 7.19 9.94
CA PRO A 31 -14.02 7.37 8.52
C PRO A 31 -12.74 8.20 8.29
N ILE A 32 -11.85 7.68 7.46
CA ILE A 32 -10.60 8.31 7.04
C ILE A 32 -10.40 8.13 5.54
N ASP A 33 -9.73 9.10 4.93
CA ASP A 33 -9.25 8.98 3.55
C ASP A 33 -7.87 8.33 3.54
N CYS A 34 -7.75 7.25 2.77
CA CYS A 34 -6.50 6.55 2.56
C CYS A 34 -6.01 6.79 1.12
N ALA A 35 -4.72 7.07 0.97
CA ALA A 35 -4.08 7.19 -0.32
C ALA A 35 -2.68 6.55 -0.30
N ALA A 36 -2.30 5.93 -1.41
CA ALA A 36 -0.95 5.46 -1.67
C ALA A 36 -0.36 6.25 -2.83
N TYR A 37 0.85 6.77 -2.63
CA TYR A 37 1.60 7.53 -3.63
C TYR A 37 2.88 6.79 -3.97
N ARG A 38 3.05 6.44 -5.24
CA ARG A 38 4.29 5.87 -5.75
C ARG A 38 5.20 6.98 -6.22
N LEU A 39 6.37 7.08 -5.61
CA LEU A 39 7.32 8.15 -5.86
C LEU A 39 8.52 7.63 -6.67
N THR A 40 9.01 8.47 -7.58
CA THR A 40 10.32 8.29 -8.23
C THR A 40 11.46 8.60 -7.25
N SER A 41 12.70 8.37 -7.69
CA SER A 41 13.91 8.79 -6.96
C SER A 41 13.94 10.28 -6.61
N ASP A 42 13.24 11.10 -7.38
CA ASP A 42 13.18 12.56 -7.19
C ASP A 42 12.06 12.97 -6.21
N GLY A 43 11.38 11.99 -5.61
CA GLY A 43 10.33 12.21 -4.60
C GLY A 43 9.01 12.73 -5.18
N LYS A 44 8.73 12.47 -6.46
CA LYS A 44 7.50 12.89 -7.15
C LYS A 44 6.76 11.68 -7.74
N VAL A 45 5.45 11.78 -7.87
CA VAL A 45 4.68 10.81 -8.68
C VAL A 45 5.06 10.94 -10.16
N ARG A 46 5.03 9.85 -10.93
CA ARG A 46 5.27 9.90 -12.39
C ARG A 46 4.11 10.55 -13.14
N GLY A 47 2.91 10.46 -12.57
CA GLY A 47 1.67 11.02 -13.07
C GLY A 47 0.50 10.58 -12.19
N ASP A 48 -0.73 10.93 -12.58
CA ASP A 48 -1.93 10.63 -11.80
C ASP A 48 -2.09 9.12 -11.54
N GLY A 49 -1.68 8.26 -12.48
CA GLY A 49 -1.69 6.80 -12.35
C GLY A 49 -0.85 6.22 -11.20
N ASP A 50 -0.01 7.02 -10.55
CA ASP A 50 0.77 6.66 -9.36
C ASP A 50 0.13 7.13 -8.04
N MET A 51 -1.08 7.69 -8.11
CA MET A 51 -1.91 8.12 -6.97
C MET A 51 -3.11 7.17 -6.83
N ILE A 52 -3.12 6.35 -5.78
CA ILE A 52 -4.16 5.33 -5.56
C ILE A 52 -5.00 5.74 -4.34
N PHE A 53 -6.29 5.97 -4.56
CA PHE A 53 -7.25 6.44 -3.54
C PHE A 53 -8.69 6.08 -3.97
N TYR A 54 -9.71 6.53 -3.23
CA TYR A 54 -11.11 6.17 -3.50
C TYR A 54 -11.61 6.53 -4.92
N GLY A 55 -11.05 7.58 -5.55
CA GLY A 55 -11.42 8.02 -6.90
C GLY A 55 -10.63 7.33 -8.02
N GLN A 56 -9.50 6.70 -7.68
CA GLN A 56 -8.66 5.93 -8.58
C GLN A 56 -8.08 4.73 -7.84
N ILE A 57 -8.81 3.63 -7.87
CA ILE A 57 -8.54 2.47 -7.01
C ILE A 57 -7.42 1.55 -7.51
N ARG A 58 -6.73 1.92 -8.59
CA ARG A 58 -5.66 1.10 -9.18
C ARG A 58 -4.61 1.96 -9.86
N SER A 59 -3.35 1.56 -9.77
CA SER A 59 -2.28 2.17 -10.57
C SER A 59 -2.42 1.82 -12.06
N ASP A 60 -1.81 2.61 -12.94
CA ASP A 60 -1.85 2.38 -14.40
C ASP A 60 -1.31 0.99 -14.81
N ASP A 61 -0.23 0.55 -14.16
CA ASP A 61 0.37 -0.78 -14.36
C ASP A 61 -0.36 -1.90 -13.62
N GLY A 62 -1.35 -1.54 -12.79
CA GLY A 62 -2.15 -2.46 -12.03
C GLY A 62 -1.45 -3.19 -10.90
N SER A 63 -0.24 -2.79 -10.53
CA SER A 63 0.59 -3.39 -9.47
C SER A 63 0.20 -2.95 -8.05
N VAL A 64 -0.56 -1.86 -7.92
CA VAL A 64 -1.15 -1.40 -6.66
C VAL A 64 -2.65 -1.24 -6.84
N SER A 65 -3.44 -1.76 -5.91
CA SER A 65 -4.89 -1.57 -5.89
C SER A 65 -5.42 -1.27 -4.50
N PHE A 66 -6.42 -0.41 -4.43
CA PHE A 66 -7.19 -0.13 -3.23
C PHE A 66 -8.51 -0.89 -3.23
N ARG A 67 -8.89 -1.41 -2.07
CA ARG A 67 -10.21 -2.02 -1.83
C ARG A 67 -10.66 -1.81 -0.39
N GLY A 68 -11.96 -1.93 -0.13
CA GLY A 68 -12.54 -1.67 1.19
C GLY A 68 -13.26 -0.33 1.24
N HIS A 69 -13.38 0.24 2.43
CA HIS A 69 -14.07 1.51 2.67
C HIS A 69 -13.33 2.37 3.72
N ASP A 70 -13.90 3.52 4.03
CA ASP A 70 -13.37 4.60 4.87
C ASP A 70 -12.86 4.21 6.28
N SER A 71 -13.20 3.05 6.83
CA SER A 71 -12.78 2.61 8.16
C SER A 71 -12.08 1.24 8.18
N ASP A 72 -12.13 0.51 7.06
CA ASP A 72 -11.43 -0.75 6.83
C ASP A 72 -10.98 -0.81 5.36
N GLY A 73 -9.78 -0.31 5.12
CA GLY A 73 -9.19 -0.16 3.79
C GLY A 73 -7.97 -1.04 3.59
N PHE A 74 -7.73 -1.46 2.36
CA PHE A 74 -6.59 -2.30 1.98
C PHE A 74 -5.88 -1.72 0.75
N PHE A 75 -4.55 -1.70 0.79
CA PHE A 75 -3.71 -1.58 -0.39
C PHE A 75 -3.03 -2.91 -0.67
N ASP A 76 -3.40 -3.54 -1.78
CA ASP A 76 -2.76 -4.76 -2.27
C ASP A 76 -1.67 -4.36 -3.26
N ILE A 77 -0.44 -4.85 -3.03
CA ILE A 77 0.77 -4.41 -3.72
C ILE A 77 1.54 -5.63 -4.23
N ASN A 78 1.86 -5.63 -5.52
CA ASN A 78 2.77 -6.58 -6.15
C ASN A 78 4.15 -5.91 -6.31
N LEU A 79 5.06 -6.21 -5.38
CA LEU A 79 6.40 -5.59 -5.32
C LEU A 79 7.27 -5.91 -6.57
N PRO A 80 7.31 -7.14 -7.10
CA PRO A 80 8.09 -7.49 -8.29
C PRO A 80 7.73 -6.70 -9.55
N THR A 81 6.50 -6.18 -9.62
CA THR A 81 6.00 -5.44 -10.78
C THR A 81 6.06 -3.92 -10.60
N GLN A 82 6.66 -3.42 -9.51
CA GLN A 82 6.86 -1.98 -9.36
C GLN A 82 7.83 -1.49 -10.45
N PRO A 83 7.49 -0.41 -11.17
CA PRO A 83 8.39 0.19 -12.14
C PRO A 83 9.60 0.80 -11.44
N ALA A 84 10.72 0.79 -12.16
CA ALA A 84 11.99 1.37 -11.72
C ALA A 84 11.89 2.86 -11.38
#